data_AF-A0A256IKD8-F1
#
_entry.id   AF-A0A256IKD8-F1
#
_cell.length_a   1.000
_cell.length_b   1.000
_cell.length_c   1.000
_cell.angle_alpha   90.00
_cell.angle_beta   90.00
_cell.angle_gamma   90.00
#
_symmetry.space_group_name_H-M   'P 1'
#
loop_
_entity.id
_entity.type
_entity.pdbx_description
1 polymer ?
#
loop_
_entity_poly.entity_id
_entity_poly.type
_entity_poly.pdbx_seq_one_letter_code
_entity_poly.pdbx_strand_id
1 'polypeptide(L)'
;MPTARRTLTLTLLLVAAGSLIFTTGAAVVDGPADTAADGNLAVQPADGPNGQYAYLNNDDEIAIDVSASNPNIQDPCPVSSI
;
A
#
# COMPACT_ATOMS: atom_id res chain seq x y z
N MET A 1 -9.07 -37.99 33.23
CA MET A 1 -7.99 -37.16 32.66
C MET A 1 -8.51 -35.84 32.07
N PRO A 2 -9.02 -34.91 32.90
CA PRO A 2 -9.55 -33.63 32.41
C PRO A 2 -8.47 -32.55 32.29
N THR A 3 -7.47 -32.60 33.18
CA THR A 3 -6.35 -31.65 33.28
C THR A 3 -5.42 -31.72 32.08
N ALA A 4 -5.03 -32.93 31.64
CA ALA A 4 -4.16 -33.10 30.46
C ALA A 4 -4.79 -32.55 29.18
N ARG A 5 -6.10 -32.78 28.97
CA ARG A 5 -6.84 -32.22 27.82
C ARG A 5 -6.91 -30.70 27.89
N ARG A 6 -7.21 -30.14 29.08
CA ARG A 6 -7.25 -28.69 29.30
C ARG A 6 -5.89 -28.05 29.00
N THR A 7 -4.79 -28.63 29.48
CA THR A 7 -3.44 -28.14 29.21
C THR A 7 -3.13 -28.17 27.72
N LEU A 8 -3.42 -29.28 27.03
CA LEU A 8 -3.21 -29.40 25.59
C LEU A 8 -3.97 -28.34 24.80
N THR A 9 -5.24 -28.10 25.12
CA THR A 9 -6.06 -27.07 24.46
C THR A 9 -5.49 -25.67 24.67
N LEU A 10 -5.06 -25.35 25.89
CA LEU A 10 -4.43 -24.06 26.19
C LEU A 10 -3.12 -23.86 25.42
N THR A 11 -2.28 -24.89 25.35
CA THR A 11 -1.03 -24.84 24.58
C THR A 11 -1.30 -24.64 23.10
N LEU A 12 -2.26 -25.38 22.53
CA LEU A 12 -2.64 -25.21 21.11
C LEU A 12 -3.16 -23.81 20.83
N LEU A 13 -3.96 -23.25 21.75
CA LEU A 13 -4.50 -21.90 21.63
C LEU A 13 -3.39 -20.85 21.66
N LEU A 14 -2.41 -20.99 22.56
CA LEU A 14 -1.24 -20.11 22.66
C LEU A 14 -0.38 -20.16 21.39
N VAL A 15 -0.13 -21.36 20.86
CA VAL A 15 0.62 -21.55 19.61
C VAL A 15 -0.13 -20.91 18.44
N ALA A 16 -1.44 -21.15 18.32
CA ALA A 16 -2.26 -20.59 17.26
C ALA A 16 -2.32 -19.05 17.34
N ALA A 17 -2.54 -18.49 18.54
CA ALA A 17 -2.57 -17.05 18.76
C ALA A 17 -1.19 -16.39 18.48
N GLY A 18 -0.10 -17.01 18.92
CA GLY A 18 1.26 -16.54 18.64
C GLY A 18 1.62 -16.60 17.15
N SER A 19 1.12 -17.60 16.44
CA SER A 19 1.31 -17.74 14.98
C SER A 19 0.52 -16.69 14.18
N LEU A 20 -0.52 -16.11 14.77
CA LEU A 20 -1.36 -15.08 14.16
C LEU A 20 -0.76 -13.66 14.26
N ILE A 21 0.34 -13.48 15.01
CA ILE A 21 1.02 -12.17 15.16
C ILE A 21 1.62 -11.67 13.82
N PHE A 22 1.68 -12.50 12.78
CA PHE A 22 2.15 -12.12 11.45
C PHE A 22 1.06 -11.57 10.50
N THR A 23 -0.13 -11.21 10.99
CA THR A 23 -1.22 -10.73 10.11
C THR A 23 -1.57 -9.29 10.39
N THR A 24 -0.92 -8.37 9.69
CA THR A 24 -1.52 -7.45 8.72
C THR A 24 -0.39 -6.56 8.24
N GLY A 25 -0.11 -6.58 6.94
CA GLY A 25 0.72 -5.56 6.29
C GLY A 25 0.03 -4.20 6.29
N ALA A 26 -0.48 -3.78 7.45
CA ALA A 26 -0.93 -2.42 7.68
C ALA A 26 0.32 -1.56 7.66
N ALA A 27 0.73 -1.15 6.47
CA ALA A 27 1.63 -0.03 6.32
C ALA A 27 1.00 1.14 7.06
N VAL A 28 1.77 1.76 7.95
CA VAL A 28 1.33 2.98 8.63
C VAL A 28 1.28 4.06 7.55
N VAL A 29 0.05 4.45 7.18
CA VAL A 29 -0.25 5.56 6.27
C VAL A 29 -0.17 6.85 7.07
N ASP A 30 1.01 7.47 7.11
CA ASP A 30 1.31 8.73 7.82
C ASP A 30 1.86 9.81 6.87
N GLY A 31 2.00 9.50 5.57
CA GLY A 31 2.53 10.41 4.56
C GLY A 31 1.45 11.04 3.67
N PRO A 32 1.76 12.16 2.98
CA PRO A 32 0.93 12.63 1.84
C PRO A 32 0.92 11.61 0.68
N ALA A 33 1.82 10.63 0.72
CA ALA A 33 2.00 9.57 -0.24
C ALA A 33 2.17 8.23 0.49
N ASP A 34 1.44 7.21 0.05
CA ASP A 34 1.62 5.85 0.57
C ASP A 34 2.67 5.12 -0.24
N THR A 35 3.77 4.76 0.41
CA THR A 35 4.84 3.98 -0.21
C THR A 35 4.70 2.49 0.11
N ALA A 36 4.70 1.67 -0.93
CA ALA A 36 4.73 0.21 -0.88
C ALA A 36 6.03 -0.30 -1.50
N ALA A 37 6.39 -1.55 -1.19
CA ALA A 37 7.58 -2.22 -1.71
C ALA A 37 8.86 -1.38 -1.54
N ASP A 38 9.19 -1.03 -0.28
CA ASP A 38 10.39 -0.29 0.10
C ASP A 38 10.57 1.07 -0.59
N GLY A 39 9.47 1.72 -0.99
CA GLY A 39 9.53 3.03 -1.67
C GLY A 39 9.52 2.95 -3.19
N ASN A 40 9.46 1.75 -3.78
CA ASN A 40 9.42 1.58 -5.23
C ASN A 40 8.05 1.88 -5.85
N LEU A 41 6.99 1.84 -5.03
CA LEU A 41 5.64 2.18 -5.48
C LEU A 41 5.04 3.21 -4.54
N ALA A 42 4.82 4.44 -5.02
CA ALA A 42 4.07 5.45 -4.31
C ALA A 42 2.68 5.58 -4.91
N VAL A 43 1.64 5.42 -4.08
CA VAL A 43 0.26 5.70 -4.46
C VAL A 43 -0.12 7.04 -3.85
N GLN A 44 -0.43 8.03 -4.69
CA GLN A 44 -0.80 9.37 -4.26
C GLN A 44 -2.13 9.78 -4.89
N PRO A 45 -3.04 10.41 -4.14
CA PRO A 45 -4.16 11.12 -4.74
C PRO A 45 -3.60 12.32 -5.52
N ALA A 46 -4.06 12.50 -6.75
CA ALA A 46 -3.79 13.69 -7.54
C ALA A 46 -5.09 14.49 -7.74
N ASP A 47 -4.96 15.81 -7.88
CA ASP A 47 -6.12 16.69 -8.01
C ASP A 47 -6.83 16.52 -9.36
N GLY A 48 -8.12 16.85 -9.41
CA GLY A 48 -8.90 16.93 -10.64
C GLY A 48 -9.83 15.73 -10.91
N PRO A 49 -10.69 15.83 -11.95
CA PRO A 49 -11.83 14.94 -12.16
C PRO A 49 -11.47 13.45 -12.39
N ASN A 50 -10.20 13.13 -12.68
CA ASN A 50 -9.68 11.76 -12.77
C ASN A 50 -8.25 11.65 -12.19
N GLY A 51 -7.89 12.50 -11.23
CA GLY A 51 -6.53 12.60 -10.70
C GLY A 51 -5.45 12.88 -11.75
N GLN A 52 -5.79 13.49 -12.89
CA GLN A 52 -4.86 13.79 -13.99
C GLN A 52 -4.16 12.56 -14.64
N TYR A 53 -4.58 11.34 -14.28
CA TYR A 53 -4.11 10.10 -14.89
C TYR A 53 -4.77 9.80 -16.23
N ALA A 54 -5.97 10.36 -16.48
CA ALA A 54 -6.71 10.20 -17.73
C ALA A 54 -6.82 11.52 -18.49
N TYR A 55 -6.31 11.56 -19.72
CA TYR A 55 -6.29 12.75 -20.58
C TYR A 55 -6.37 12.37 -22.07
N LEU A 56 -6.62 13.34 -22.95
CA LEU A 56 -6.49 13.13 -24.40
C LEU A 56 -5.05 13.35 -24.82
N ASN A 57 -4.45 12.38 -25.53
CA ASN A 57 -3.11 12.51 -26.07
C ASN A 57 -3.09 13.44 -27.31
N ASN A 58 -1.93 13.60 -27.94
CA ASN A 58 -1.76 14.47 -29.12
C ASN A 58 -2.54 13.98 -30.36
N ASP A 59 -3.05 12.75 -30.33
CA ASP A 59 -3.84 12.13 -31.39
C ASP A 59 -5.36 12.18 -31.08
N ASP A 60 -5.77 12.96 -30.07
CA ASP A 60 -7.15 13.05 -29.57
C ASP A 60 -7.72 11.72 -29.02
N GLU A 61 -6.87 10.80 -28.59
CA GLU A 61 -7.27 9.53 -27.97
C GLU A 61 -7.16 9.55 -26.45
N ILE A 62 -8.04 8.80 -25.77
CA ILE A 62 -7.98 8.66 -24.30
C ILE A 62 -6.73 7.87 -23.93
N ALA A 63 -5.83 8.52 -23.19
CA ALA A 63 -4.69 7.92 -22.53
C ALA A 63 -4.94 7.76 -21.04
N ILE A 64 -4.44 6.66 -20.47
CA ILE A 64 -4.38 6.44 -19.01
C ILE A 64 -2.91 6.23 -18.67
N ASP A 65 -2.30 7.21 -18.01
CA ASP A 65 -0.86 7.22 -17.70
C ASP A 65 -0.65 7.31 -16.18
N VAL A 66 -0.28 6.18 -15.59
CA VAL A 66 0.04 6.05 -14.15
C VAL A 66 1.55 6.08 -13.89
N SER A 67 2.35 6.42 -14.89
CA SER A 67 3.81 6.45 -14.77
C SER A 67 4.32 7.75 -14.16
N ALA A 68 5.56 7.71 -13.66
CA ALA A 68 6.29 8.90 -13.21
C ALA A 68 6.61 9.88 -14.36
N SER A 69 6.37 9.51 -15.61
CA SER A 69 6.60 10.37 -16.78
C SER A 69 5.33 11.08 -17.25
N ASN A 70 4.20 10.91 -16.55
CA ASN A 70 2.95 11.57 -16.90
C ASN A 70 3.14 13.11 -16.82
N PRO A 71 3.03 13.83 -17.95
CA PRO A 71 3.29 15.28 -17.99
C PRO A 71 2.23 16.10 -17.24
N ASN A 72 1.09 15.49 -16.91
CA ASN A 72 -0.02 16.14 -16.22
C ASN A 72 0.07 16.00 -14.70
N ILE A 73 1.06 15.28 -14.16
CA ILE A 73 1.24 15.15 -12.72
C ILE A 73 2.43 16.01 -12.31
N GLN A 74 2.18 17.01 -11.48
CA GLN A 74 3.27 17.74 -10.81
C GLN A 74 3.77 16.88 -9.66
N ASP A 75 5.00 16.42 -9.76
CA ASP A 75 5.62 15.52 -8.78
C ASP A 75 5.60 16.19 -7.38
N PRO A 76 4.80 15.70 -6.40
CA PRO A 76 4.69 16.34 -5.09
C PRO A 76 5.88 16.01 -4.18
N CYS A 77 6.64 14.96 -4.52
CA CYS A 77 7.80 14.52 -3.78
C CYS A 77 9.07 15.11 -4.41
N PRO A 78 9.75 16.07 -3.77
CA PRO A 78 11.14 16.30 -4.12
C PRO A 78 11.86 14.98 -3.87
N VAL A 79 12.47 14.41 -4.90
CA VAL A 79 13.55 13.44 -4.74
C VAL A 79 14.59 14.12 -3.84
N SER A 80 14.52 13.87 -2.53
CA SER A 80 15.59 14.21 -1.62
C SER A 80 16.73 13.30 -2.03
N SER A 81 17.59 13.81 -2.91
CA SER A 81 18.84 13.20 -3.34
C SER A 81 19.59 12.71 -2.09
N ILE A 82 19.62 11.39 -1.92
CA ILE A 82 20.49 10.68 -1.00
C ILE A 82 21.72 10.24 -1.77
#